data_AF-A0A1U9KI79-F1
#
_entry.id   AF-A0A1U9KI79-F1
#
_cell.length_a   1.000
_cell.length_b   1.000
_cell.length_c   1.000
_cell.angle_alpha   90.00
_cell.angle_beta   90.00
_cell.angle_gamma   90.00
#
_symmetry.space_group_name_H-M   'P 1'
#
loop_
_entity.id
_entity.type
_entity.pdbx_description
1 polymer ?
#
loop_
_entity_poly.entity_id
_entity_poly.type
_entity_poly.pdbx_seq_one_letter_code
_entity_poly.pdbx_strand_id
1 'polypeptide(L)'
;MPANSASKSGGGPTREKGPAIQMDKADHEDTASWGSSRVAEEYRKQQAKLIKEGKYMEVLQVDIDDLKSIKFQDGTSMYDKHKDTIKEAIEYARCVQKN
;
A
#
# COMPACT_ATOMS: atom_id res chain seq x y z
N MET A 1 -0.99 2.46 -3.07
CA MET A 1 -2.42 2.69 -2.77
C MET A 1 -2.80 1.57 -1.85
N PRO A 2 -3.43 1.85 -0.71
CA PRO A 2 -4.16 0.80 -0.02
C PRO A 2 -5.09 0.12 -1.02
N ALA A 3 -5.33 -1.18 -0.85
CA ALA A 3 -6.13 -1.93 -1.79
C ALA A 3 -7.45 -1.19 -2.08
N ASN A 4 -7.91 -1.16 -3.33
CA ASN A 4 -9.08 -0.37 -3.75
C ASN A 4 -10.32 -0.60 -2.86
N SER A 5 -10.49 -1.81 -2.32
CA SER A 5 -11.55 -2.14 -1.36
C SER A 5 -11.39 -1.47 0.01
N ALA A 6 -10.16 -1.22 0.48
CA ALA A 6 -9.88 -0.47 1.70
C ALA A 6 -10.22 1.02 1.54
N SER A 7 -9.86 1.64 0.41
CA SER A 7 -10.22 3.04 0.12
C SER A 7 -11.74 3.25 0.05
N LYS A 8 -12.46 2.36 -0.64
CA LYS A 8 -13.93 2.40 -0.73
C LYS A 8 -14.62 2.26 0.64
N SER A 9 -14.08 1.40 1.50
CA SER A 9 -14.67 1.13 2.82
C SER A 9 -14.28 2.15 3.89
N GLY A 10 -13.12 2.80 3.70
CA GLY A 10 -12.55 3.76 4.64
C GLY A 10 -12.91 5.22 4.37
N GLY A 11 -13.41 5.56 3.17
CA GLY A 11 -13.65 6.94 2.75
C GLY A 11 -12.37 7.66 2.27
N GLY A 12 -11.38 6.89 1.78
CA GLY A 12 -10.11 7.42 1.30
C GLY A 12 -10.16 7.95 -0.14
N PRO A 13 -9.05 8.50 -0.67
CA PRO A 13 -8.99 9.02 -2.03
C PRO A 13 -9.43 7.96 -3.06
N THR A 14 -10.15 8.40 -4.10
CA THR A 14 -10.57 7.52 -5.20
C THR A 14 -9.35 6.88 -5.86
N ARG A 15 -9.55 5.78 -6.59
CA ARG A 15 -8.49 5.05 -7.31
C ARG A 15 -7.55 5.95 -8.14
N GLU A 16 -8.02 7.12 -8.56
CA GLU A 16 -7.30 8.07 -9.40
C GLU A 16 -6.58 9.18 -8.61
N LYS A 17 -6.91 9.39 -7.33
CA LYS A 17 -6.48 10.55 -6.54
C LYS A 17 -5.61 10.22 -5.34
N GLY A 18 -5.10 8.99 -5.25
CA GLY A 18 -4.31 8.53 -4.11
C GLY A 18 -2.91 8.02 -4.50
N PRO A 19 -1.97 7.99 -3.55
CA PRO A 19 -0.60 7.53 -3.79
C PRO A 19 -0.57 6.05 -4.16
N ALA A 20 0.00 5.70 -5.32
CA ALA A 20 0.14 4.33 -5.81
C ALA A 20 1.61 3.90 -5.86
N ILE A 21 1.93 2.71 -5.33
CA ILE A 21 3.22 2.07 -5.54
C ILE A 21 3.05 1.24 -6.81
N GLN A 22 3.69 1.65 -7.90
CA GLN A 22 3.62 0.92 -9.16
C GLN A 22 4.56 -0.28 -9.11
N MET A 23 4.05 -1.45 -9.50
CA MET A 23 4.78 -2.72 -9.53
C MET A 23 4.19 -3.65 -10.60
N ASP A 24 4.94 -4.67 -11.00
CA ASP A 24 4.47 -5.70 -11.93
C ASP A 24 3.39 -6.58 -11.30
N LYS A 25 2.57 -7.24 -12.13
CA LYS A 25 1.49 -8.12 -11.63
C LYS A 25 2.03 -9.26 -10.75
N ALA A 26 3.14 -9.87 -11.15
CA ALA A 26 3.75 -10.96 -10.40
C ALA A 26 4.17 -10.51 -8.99
N ASP A 27 4.77 -9.33 -8.88
CA ASP A 27 5.17 -8.75 -7.60
C ASP A 27 3.96 -8.36 -6.73
N HIS A 28 2.90 -7.87 -7.36
CA HIS A 28 1.66 -7.51 -6.65
C HIS A 28 0.96 -8.73 -6.05
N GLU A 29 1.08 -9.90 -6.68
CA GLU A 29 0.51 -11.17 -6.20
C GLU A 29 1.09 -11.61 -4.84
N ASP A 30 2.33 -11.22 -4.55
CA ASP A 30 3.04 -11.58 -3.33
C ASP A 30 2.73 -10.65 -2.14
N THR A 31 2.01 -9.54 -2.37
CA THR A 31 1.67 -8.59 -1.30
C THR A 31 0.60 -9.13 -0.36
N ALA A 32 0.67 -8.80 0.93
CA ALA A 32 -0.29 -9.26 1.93
C ALA A 32 -1.73 -8.83 1.64
N SER A 33 -1.91 -7.75 0.86
CA SER A 33 -3.21 -7.23 0.47
C SER A 33 -3.86 -7.96 -0.72
N TRP A 34 -3.13 -8.85 -1.39
CA TRP A 34 -3.57 -9.51 -2.62
C TRP A 34 -4.53 -10.70 -2.40
N GLY A 35 -5.45 -10.89 -3.35
CA GLY A 35 -6.38 -12.01 -3.37
C GLY A 35 -7.51 -11.93 -2.33
N SER A 36 -8.18 -13.07 -2.12
CA SER A 36 -9.36 -13.22 -1.27
C SER A 36 -9.11 -14.09 -0.03
N SER A 37 -7.85 -14.21 0.40
CA SER A 37 -7.53 -14.94 1.63
C SER A 37 -8.02 -14.17 2.86
N ARG A 38 -8.29 -14.88 3.96
CA ARG A 38 -8.68 -14.25 5.24
C ARG A 38 -7.63 -13.22 5.71
N VAL A 39 -6.35 -13.53 5.52
CA VAL A 39 -5.23 -12.64 5.87
C VAL A 39 -5.31 -11.35 5.05
N ALA A 40 -5.54 -11.46 3.73
CA ALA A 40 -5.68 -10.29 2.88
C ALA A 40 -6.92 -9.45 3.22
N GLU A 41 -8.02 -10.08 3.62
CA GLU A 41 -9.19 -9.35 4.12
C GLU A 41 -8.92 -8.60 5.42
N GLU A 42 -8.24 -9.22 6.38
CA GLU A 42 -7.85 -8.60 7.65
C GLU A 42 -6.89 -7.42 7.44
N TYR A 43 -5.90 -7.61 6.56
CA TYR A 43 -4.97 -6.56 6.16
C TYR A 43 -5.70 -5.33 5.61
N ARG A 44 -6.67 -5.55 4.70
CA ARG A 44 -7.49 -4.46 4.13
C ARG A 44 -8.44 -3.82 5.14
N LYS A 45 -8.94 -4.58 6.12
CA LYS A 45 -9.73 -4.02 7.23
C LYS A 45 -8.88 -3.11 8.11
N GLN A 46 -7.63 -3.48 8.39
CA GLN A 46 -6.67 -2.62 9.10
C GLN A 46 -6.40 -1.33 8.33
N GLN A 47 -6.13 -1.44 7.03
CA GLN A 47 -5.99 -0.26 6.16
C GLN A 47 -7.24 0.62 6.20
N ALA A 48 -8.44 0.05 6.05
CA ALA A 48 -9.69 0.79 6.07
C ALA A 48 -9.94 1.53 7.40
N LYS A 49 -9.55 0.95 8.54
CA LYS A 49 -9.65 1.61 9.85
C LYS A 49 -8.74 2.84 9.93
N LEU A 50 -7.48 2.69 9.52
CA LEU A 50 -6.52 3.80 9.51
C LEU A 50 -6.96 4.92 8.56
N ILE A 51 -7.55 4.58 7.40
CA ILE A 51 -8.14 5.56 6.47
C ILE A 51 -9.28 6.34 7.15
N LYS A 52 -10.20 5.68 7.88
CA LYS A 52 -11.28 6.35 8.61
C LYS A 52 -10.77 7.32 9.67
N GLU A 53 -9.63 7.02 10.26
CA GLU A 53 -8.97 7.86 11.26
C GLU A 53 -8.13 9.00 10.63
N GLY A 54 -8.10 9.13 9.29
CA GLY A 54 -7.31 10.14 8.58
C GLY A 54 -5.80 9.84 8.53
N LYS A 55 -5.39 8.63 8.92
CA LYS A 55 -3.99 8.22 9.06
C LYS A 55 -3.42 7.65 7.77
N TYR A 56 -3.51 8.42 6.69
CA TYR A 56 -3.10 7.99 5.35
C TYR A 56 -1.61 7.61 5.25
N MET A 57 -0.74 8.31 5.98
CA MET A 57 0.68 7.97 6.01
C MET A 57 0.95 6.64 6.74
N GLU A 58 0.18 6.32 7.78
CA GLU A 58 0.30 5.03 8.47
C GLU A 58 -0.14 3.88 7.57
N VAL A 59 -1.19 4.08 6.77
CA VAL A 59 -1.64 3.10 5.76
C VAL A 59 -0.54 2.82 4.74
N LEU A 60 0.10 3.86 4.22
CA LEU A 60 1.21 3.72 3.28
C LEU A 60 2.43 3.06 3.93
N GLN A 61 2.68 3.35 5.21
CA GLN A 61 3.78 2.74 5.94
C GLN A 61 3.56 1.23 6.14
N VAL A 62 2.33 0.82 6.44
CA VAL A 62 1.94 -0.61 6.52
C VAL A 62 2.25 -1.32 5.20
N ASP A 63 1.90 -0.72 4.06
CA ASP A 63 2.23 -1.28 2.73
C ASP A 63 3.75 -1.34 2.48
N ILE A 64 4.50 -0.31 2.87
CA ILE A 64 5.96 -0.28 2.72
C ILE A 64 6.62 -1.39 3.55
N ASP A 65 6.12 -1.64 4.76
CA ASP A 65 6.69 -2.65 5.65
C ASP A 65 6.39 -4.07 5.16
N ASP A 66 5.22 -4.30 4.54
CA ASP A 66 4.93 -5.53 3.79
C ASP A 66 5.97 -5.76 2.68
N LEU A 67 6.23 -4.75 1.85
CA LEU A 67 7.25 -4.83 0.78
C LEU A 67 8.67 -5.07 1.30
N LYS A 68 9.03 -4.57 2.49
CA LYS A 68 10.34 -4.86 3.11
C LYS A 68 10.44 -6.30 3.59
N SER A 69 9.31 -6.90 3.99
CA SER A 69 9.24 -8.27 4.51
C SER A 69 9.36 -9.33 3.42
N ILE A 70 8.93 -9.01 2.20
CA ILE A 70 9.03 -9.88 1.03
C ILE A 70 10.47 -9.83 0.49
N LYS A 71 11.16 -10.98 0.53
CA LYS A 71 12.54 -11.16 0.08
C LYS A 71 12.60 -12.09 -1.13
N PHE A 72 13.40 -11.71 -2.11
CA PHE A 72 13.73 -12.52 -3.27
C PHE A 72 14.92 -13.44 -2.99
N GLN A 73 15.13 -14.42 -3.87
CA GLN A 73 16.21 -15.41 -3.73
C GLN A 73 17.61 -14.78 -3.77
N ASP A 74 17.77 -13.65 -4.45
CA ASP A 74 19.03 -12.90 -4.55
C ASP A 74 19.30 -12.02 -3.31
N GLY A 75 18.43 -12.05 -2.31
CA GLY A 75 18.54 -11.29 -1.06
C GLY A 75 17.98 -9.86 -1.14
N THR A 76 17.53 -9.41 -2.31
CA THR A 76 16.84 -8.12 -2.45
C THR A 76 15.42 -8.20 -1.88
N SER A 77 14.88 -7.08 -1.39
CA SER A 77 13.45 -7.01 -1.00
C SER A 77 12.57 -6.45 -2.11
N MET A 78 11.27 -6.73 -2.01
CA MET A 78 10.26 -6.06 -2.85
C MET A 78 10.35 -4.53 -2.70
N TYR A 79 10.69 -4.05 -1.51
CA TYR A 79 11.01 -2.64 -1.27
C TYR A 79 12.21 -2.16 -2.11
N ASP A 80 13.32 -2.90 -2.14
CA ASP A 80 14.51 -2.50 -2.88
C ASP A 80 14.25 -2.44 -4.39
N LYS A 81 13.47 -3.41 -4.90
CA LYS A 81 13.06 -3.49 -6.31
C LYS A 81 12.20 -2.30 -6.74
N HIS A 82 11.32 -1.81 -5.85
CA HIS A 82 10.35 -0.75 -6.15
C HIS A 82 10.64 0.58 -5.44
N LYS A 83 11.87 0.79 -4.96
CA LYS A 83 12.23 1.94 -4.10
C LYS A 83 11.86 3.31 -4.69
N ASP A 84 11.95 3.46 -6.01
CA ASP A 84 11.70 4.73 -6.69
C ASP A 84 10.19 5.04 -6.74
N THR A 85 9.35 4.05 -7.10
CA THR A 85 7.89 4.20 -7.12
C THR A 85 7.32 4.32 -5.69
N ILE A 86 7.97 3.69 -4.70
CA ILE A 86 7.67 3.89 -3.27
C ILE A 86 7.95 5.33 -2.86
N LYS A 87 9.10 5.89 -3.26
CA LYS A 87 9.46 7.28 -2.95
C LYS A 87 8.46 8.26 -3.56
N GLU A 88 8.07 8.07 -4.81
CA GLU A 88 7.04 8.87 -5.48
C GLU A 88 5.70 8.79 -4.74
N ALA A 89 5.28 7.59 -4.32
CA ALA A 89 4.06 7.40 -3.54
C ALA A 89 4.11 8.15 -2.20
N ILE A 90 5.25 8.15 -1.50
CA ILE A 90 5.46 8.90 -0.24
C ILE A 90 5.39 10.41 -0.49
N GLU A 91 6.04 10.90 -1.54
CA GLU A 91 6.05 12.33 -1.88
C GLU A 91 4.65 12.83 -2.25
N TYR A 92 3.92 12.05 -3.05
CA TYR A 92 2.53 12.35 -3.37
C TYR A 92 1.64 12.33 -2.12
N ALA A 93 1.78 11.34 -1.25
CA ALA A 93 1.02 11.24 -0.01
C ALA A 93 1.23 12.48 0.88
N ARG A 94 2.48 12.95 1.02
CA ARG A 94 2.81 14.19 1.75
C ARG A 94 2.21 15.43 1.10
N CYS A 95 2.14 15.49 -0.22
CA CYS A 95 1.55 16.61 -0.94
C CYS A 95 0.03 16.68 -0.68
N VAL A 96 -0.67 15.55 -0.78
CA VAL A 96 -2.12 15.48 -0.56
C VAL A 96 -2.50 15.79 0.89
N GLN A 97 -1.70 15.35 1.87
CA GLN A 97 -2.01 15.54 3.29
C GLN A 97 -1.76 16.98 3.81
N LYS A 98 -1.07 17.82 3.02
CA LYS A 98 -0.82 19.23 3.34
C LYS A 98 -1.90 20.18 2.81
N ASN A 99 -2.80 19.69 1.96
CA ASN A 99 -3.92 20.43 1.38
C ASN A 99 -5.22 20.06 2.11
#